data_AF-R5XWZ9-F1
#
_entry.id   AF-R5XWZ9-F1
#
_cell.length_a   1.000
_cell.length_b   1.000
_cell.length_c   1.000
_cell.angle_alpha   90.00
_cell.angle_beta   90.00
_cell.angle_gamma   90.00
#
_symmetry.space_group_name_H-M   'P 1'
#
loop_
_entity.id
_entity.type
_entity.pdbx_description
1 polymer ?
#
loop_
_entity_poly.entity_id
_entity_poly.type
_entity_poly.pdbx_seq_one_letter_code
_entity_poly.pdbx_strand_id
1 'polypeptide(L)'
;MLLCKVLANVIKPNEFDEYKKEIDELFIKDENQEDDIQEITINEEEKLTINPTVSDIIIPDNINNIQTLFLEKGLIFSEYEIGRQVHLQYLLNILGSIILNRIIHRNLSENDIINISEAFLTYKVKENTERYNYICKKLYNIFNNKEINKFWVSKYNLYSLSYFLTKNNDLDSLSENEILEILNGFIKNEDSSNEYRRLAQERGNDLSTRIKRNEILEKIFNPGQNK
;
A
#
# COMPACT_ATOMS: atom_id res chain seq x y z
N MET A 1 6.84 9.49 1.74
CA MET A 1 5.66 10.11 1.09
C MET A 1 5.78 10.21 -0.43
N LEU A 2 6.87 10.80 -0.94
CA LEU A 2 7.10 11.03 -2.37
C LEU A 2 6.98 9.76 -3.23
N LEU A 3 7.61 8.65 -2.82
CA LEU A 3 7.50 7.36 -3.51
C LEU A 3 6.04 6.97 -3.77
N CYS A 4 5.18 7.01 -2.75
CA CYS A 4 3.77 6.63 -2.90
C CYS A 4 2.99 7.57 -3.82
N LYS A 5 3.33 8.86 -3.88
CA LYS A 5 2.71 9.79 -4.85
C LYS A 5 3.03 9.39 -6.29
N VAL A 6 4.25 8.92 -6.57
CA VAL A 6 4.63 8.40 -7.89
C VAL A 6 3.94 7.07 -8.18
N LEU A 7 3.94 6.15 -7.22
CA LEU A 7 3.28 4.84 -7.36
C LEU A 7 1.75 4.97 -7.54
N ALA A 8 1.13 6.01 -6.97
CA ALA A 8 -0.29 6.33 -7.15
C ALA A 8 -0.57 7.22 -8.37
N ASN A 9 0.46 7.51 -9.18
CA ASN A 9 0.44 8.40 -10.35
C ASN A 9 -0.16 9.79 -10.07
N VAL A 10 0.06 10.31 -8.86
CA VAL A 10 -0.22 11.71 -8.50
C VAL A 10 0.88 12.62 -9.04
N ILE A 11 2.11 12.10 -9.10
CA ILE A 11 3.27 12.72 -9.76
C ILE A 11 3.73 11.72 -10.82
N LYS A 12 3.90 12.16 -12.07
CA LYS A 12 4.39 11.24 -13.09
C LYS A 12 5.89 10.96 -12.88
N PRO A 13 6.38 9.75 -13.22
CA PRO A 13 7.80 9.42 -13.08
C PRO A 13 8.74 10.39 -13.81
N ASN A 14 8.32 10.92 -14.97
CA ASN A 14 9.09 11.89 -15.75
C ASN A 14 8.99 13.35 -15.24
N GLU A 15 8.06 13.64 -14.34
CA GLU A 15 7.88 14.94 -13.68
C GLU A 15 8.55 14.95 -12.30
N PHE A 16 9.18 13.84 -11.90
CA PHE A 16 9.78 13.64 -10.58
C PHE A 16 10.89 14.66 -10.27
N ASP A 17 11.82 14.86 -11.21
CA ASP A 17 12.94 15.79 -11.03
C ASP A 17 12.49 17.26 -10.95
N GLU A 18 11.38 17.60 -11.63
CA GLU A 18 10.80 18.95 -11.63
C GLU A 18 10.03 19.21 -10.34
N TYR A 19 9.18 18.26 -9.92
CA TYR A 19 8.47 18.34 -8.63
C TYR A 19 9.45 18.39 -7.46
N LYS A 20 10.57 17.67 -7.54
CA LYS A 20 11.62 17.79 -6.54
C LYS A 20 12.16 19.22 -6.45
N LYS A 21 12.53 19.82 -7.58
CA LYS A 21 13.06 21.19 -7.58
C LYS A 21 12.07 22.17 -6.98
N GLU A 22 10.78 22.02 -7.29
CA GLU A 22 9.71 22.84 -6.70
C GLU A 22 9.68 22.70 -5.17
N ILE A 23 9.79 21.47 -4.64
CA ILE A 23 9.84 21.23 -3.19
C ILE A 23 11.10 21.83 -2.56
N ASP A 24 12.28 21.59 -3.15
CA ASP A 24 13.55 22.13 -2.65
C ASP A 24 13.52 23.68 -2.64
N GLU A 25 12.92 24.31 -3.65
CA GLU A 25 12.76 25.77 -3.74
C GLU A 25 11.79 26.35 -2.69
N LEU A 26 10.76 25.61 -2.28
CA LEU A 26 9.85 26.04 -1.21
C LEU A 26 10.58 26.13 0.13
N PHE A 27 11.43 25.16 0.44
CA PHE A 27 12.24 25.19 1.67
C PHE A 27 13.32 26.29 1.65
N ILE A 28 13.89 26.61 0.49
CA ILE A 28 14.83 27.74 0.34
C ILE A 28 14.13 29.10 0.50
N LYS A 29 12.86 29.21 0.12
CA LYS A 29 12.09 30.45 0.26
C LYS A 29 11.65 30.73 1.70
N ASP A 30 11.37 29.70 2.49
CA ASP A 30 11.01 29.86 3.90
C ASP A 30 12.19 30.32 4.77
N GLU A 31 13.45 30.07 4.37
CA GLU A 31 14.64 30.61 5.05
C GLU A 31 14.89 32.12 4.80
N ASN A 32 14.22 32.71 3.79
CA ASN A 32 14.47 34.10 3.37
C ASN A 32 13.34 35.07 3.73
N GLN A 33 12.38 34.66 4.56
CA GLN A 33 11.37 35.55 5.15
C GLN A 33 11.59 35.63 6.66
N GLU A 34 12.41 36.61 7.09
CA GLU A 34 12.37 37.13 8.45
C GLU A 34 10.98 37.73 8.69
N ASP A 35 10.11 37.03 9.42
CA ASP A 35 9.05 37.64 10.24
C ASP A 35 8.72 36.69 11.41
N ASP A 36 9.14 37.13 12.60
CA ASP A 36 8.86 36.64 13.96
C ASP A 36 7.79 35.54 14.12
N ILE A 37 8.22 34.26 14.16
CA ILE A 37 7.51 33.19 14.86
C ILE A 37 8.54 32.35 15.62
N GLN A 38 8.26 32.13 16.92
CA GLN A 38 9.10 31.44 17.90
C GLN A 38 9.86 30.22 17.35
N GLU A 39 11.18 30.23 17.60
CA GLU A 39 12.14 29.18 17.35
C GLU A 39 11.58 27.77 17.65
N ILE A 40 11.29 27.02 16.60
CA ILE A 40 11.58 25.58 16.60
C ILE A 40 12.97 25.48 15.96
N THR A 41 13.99 25.20 16.76
CA THR A 41 15.33 24.94 16.26
C THR A 41 15.30 23.66 15.42
N ILE A 42 15.06 23.80 14.12
CA ILE A 42 15.21 22.73 13.14
C ILE A 42 16.69 22.75 12.74
N ASN A 43 17.41 21.67 13.01
CA ASN A 43 18.83 21.53 12.66
C ASN A 43 19.04 21.81 11.16
N GLU A 44 19.95 22.74 10.85
CA GLU A 44 20.29 23.32 9.54
C GLU A 44 20.92 22.34 8.51
N GLU A 45 20.64 21.03 8.57
CA GLU A 45 21.25 20.04 7.65
C GLU A 45 20.27 19.27 6.74
N GLU A 46 18.96 19.49 6.82
CA GLU A 46 18.01 18.81 5.92
C GLU A 46 17.84 19.54 4.57
N LYS A 47 18.92 19.60 3.77
CA LYS A 47 18.69 19.53 2.32
C LYS A 47 17.99 18.20 2.06
N LEU A 48 16.81 18.24 1.45
CA LEU A 48 16.08 17.08 0.90
C LEU A 48 16.92 16.39 -0.19
N THR A 49 17.98 15.75 0.26
CA THR A 49 18.89 14.98 -0.57
C THR A 49 18.10 13.76 -0.96
N ILE A 50 17.75 13.61 -2.26
CA ILE A 50 17.09 12.38 -2.74
C ILE A 50 17.94 11.23 -2.24
N ASN A 51 17.32 10.33 -1.48
CA ASN A 51 17.89 9.03 -1.24
C ASN A 51 18.00 8.35 -2.62
N PRO A 52 19.21 8.09 -3.17
CA PRO A 52 19.41 7.54 -4.52
C PRO A 52 18.57 6.29 -4.79
N THR A 53 18.20 5.59 -3.73
CA THR A 53 17.32 4.41 -3.73
C THR A 53 15.89 4.66 -4.24
N VAL A 54 15.34 5.88 -4.20
CA VAL A 54 13.97 6.15 -4.71
C VAL A 54 13.93 6.14 -6.24
N SER A 55 14.92 6.74 -6.89
CA SER A 55 15.04 6.76 -8.36
C SER A 55 15.14 5.35 -8.95
N ASP A 56 15.78 4.43 -8.22
CA ASP A 56 15.88 3.01 -8.60
C ASP A 56 14.53 2.26 -8.53
N ILE A 57 13.56 2.79 -7.77
CA ILE A 57 12.25 2.16 -7.59
C ILE A 57 11.26 2.64 -8.65
N ILE A 58 11.28 3.93 -9.00
CA ILE A 58 10.26 4.54 -9.88
C ILE A 58 10.40 4.21 -11.37
N ILE A 59 11.17 3.16 -11.70
CA ILE A 59 11.29 2.58 -13.04
C ILE A 59 9.95 1.91 -13.40
N PRO A 60 9.38 2.11 -14.61
CA PRO A 60 8.06 1.58 -14.97
C PRO A 60 7.86 0.09 -14.65
N ASP A 61 8.81 -0.77 -14.96
CA ASP A 61 8.72 -2.22 -14.69
C ASP A 61 8.53 -2.55 -13.20
N ASN A 62 9.05 -1.70 -12.32
CA ASN A 62 8.96 -1.86 -10.87
C ASN A 62 7.64 -1.35 -10.28
N ILE A 63 6.83 -0.61 -11.03
CA ILE A 63 5.65 0.11 -10.49
C ILE A 63 4.37 -0.05 -11.32
N ASN A 64 4.46 -0.53 -12.55
CA ASN A 64 3.34 -0.57 -13.50
C ASN A 64 2.14 -1.38 -12.99
N ASN A 65 2.36 -2.48 -12.27
CA ASN A 65 1.24 -3.29 -11.77
C ASN A 65 0.56 -2.61 -10.57
N ILE A 66 1.32 -1.90 -9.73
CA ILE A 66 0.75 -1.07 -8.66
C ILE A 66 -0.15 0.01 -9.27
N GLN A 67 0.36 0.76 -10.25
CA GLN A 67 -0.40 1.80 -10.93
C GLN A 67 -1.66 1.22 -11.61
N THR A 68 -1.51 0.11 -12.34
CA THR A 68 -2.63 -0.58 -12.99
C THR A 68 -3.73 -0.95 -11.99
N LEU A 69 -3.37 -1.62 -10.88
CA LEU A 69 -4.35 -2.05 -9.89
C LEU A 69 -5.07 -0.90 -9.18
N PHE A 70 -4.36 0.20 -8.89
CA PHE A 70 -4.91 1.32 -8.11
C PHE A 70 -5.65 2.35 -8.97
N LEU A 71 -5.39 2.41 -10.28
CA LEU A 71 -5.94 3.41 -11.19
C LEU A 71 -6.99 2.86 -12.16
N GLU A 72 -7.17 1.54 -12.23
CA GLU A 72 -8.25 0.93 -13.00
C GLU A 72 -9.62 1.41 -12.46
N LYS A 73 -10.25 2.30 -13.23
CA LYS A 73 -11.45 3.02 -12.81
C LYS A 73 -12.62 2.06 -12.62
N GLY A 74 -13.20 2.07 -11.43
CA GLY A 74 -14.37 1.26 -11.12
C GLY A 74 -14.06 -0.20 -10.79
N LEU A 75 -12.78 -0.62 -10.81
CA LEU A 75 -12.39 -1.92 -10.27
C LEU A 75 -12.47 -1.90 -8.74
N ILE A 76 -11.62 -1.08 -8.09
CA ILE A 76 -11.56 -0.98 -6.61
C ILE A 76 -11.98 0.41 -6.13
N PHE A 77 -11.44 1.43 -6.80
CA PHE A 77 -11.69 2.84 -6.49
C PHE A 77 -12.56 3.44 -7.59
N SER A 78 -13.56 4.22 -7.18
CA SER A 78 -14.35 5.04 -8.11
C SER A 78 -13.51 6.19 -8.68
N GLU A 79 -13.92 6.76 -9.81
CA GLU A 79 -13.25 7.95 -10.37
C GLU A 79 -13.21 9.12 -9.38
N TYR A 80 -14.27 9.29 -8.58
CA TYR A 80 -14.33 10.30 -7.53
C TYR A 80 -13.29 10.05 -6.42
N GLU A 81 -13.12 8.80 -5.99
CA GLU A 81 -12.10 8.43 -5.00
C GLU A 81 -10.68 8.63 -5.53
N ILE A 82 -10.44 8.30 -6.81
CA ILE A 82 -9.15 8.55 -7.48
C ILE A 82 -8.86 10.05 -7.53
N GLY A 83 -9.84 10.86 -7.93
CA GLY A 83 -9.71 12.32 -7.98
C GLY A 83 -9.42 12.95 -6.62
N ARG A 84 -9.91 12.35 -5.54
CA ARG A 84 -9.63 12.76 -4.15
C ARG A 84 -8.42 12.07 -3.51
N GLN A 85 -7.65 11.32 -4.30
CA GLN A 85 -6.45 10.62 -3.84
C GLN A 85 -6.69 9.62 -2.70
N VAL A 86 -7.87 9.01 -2.62
CA VAL A 86 -8.17 7.98 -1.61
C VAL A 86 -7.27 6.76 -1.82
N HIS A 87 -6.99 6.41 -3.08
CA HIS A 87 -6.11 5.31 -3.47
C HIS A 87 -4.67 5.52 -2.98
N LEU A 88 -4.17 6.76 -2.96
CA LEU A 88 -2.87 7.11 -2.39
C LEU A 88 -2.81 6.79 -0.89
N GLN A 89 -3.84 7.14 -0.12
CA GLN A 89 -3.88 6.84 1.32
C GLN A 89 -3.88 5.33 1.58
N TYR A 90 -4.61 4.55 0.78
CA TYR A 90 -4.58 3.10 0.89
C TYR A 90 -3.20 2.53 0.53
N LEU A 91 -2.57 3.04 -0.52
CA LEU A 91 -1.24 2.62 -0.93
C LEU A 91 -0.19 2.90 0.15
N LEU A 92 -0.20 4.09 0.75
CA LEU A 92 0.65 4.46 1.88
C LEU A 92 0.50 3.48 3.05
N ASN A 93 -0.75 3.13 3.38
CA ASN A 93 -1.01 2.25 4.51
C ASN A 93 -0.58 0.80 4.24
N ILE A 94 -0.78 0.32 3.00
CA ILE A 94 -0.38 -1.02 2.58
C ILE A 94 1.14 -1.13 2.58
N LEU A 95 1.83 -0.22 1.89
CA LEU A 95 3.29 -0.22 1.84
C LEU A 95 3.90 0.00 3.22
N GLY A 96 3.36 0.91 4.02
CA GLY A 96 3.80 1.10 5.41
C GLY A 96 3.68 -0.17 6.23
N SER A 97 2.58 -0.91 6.09
CA SER A 97 2.41 -2.20 6.80
C SER A 97 3.41 -3.26 6.33
N ILE A 98 3.63 -3.33 5.01
CA ILE A 98 4.59 -4.26 4.42
C ILE A 98 6.00 -3.92 4.91
N ILE A 99 6.43 -2.67 4.79
CA ILE A 99 7.79 -2.23 5.13
C ILE A 99 8.06 -2.39 6.64
N LEU A 100 7.12 -1.98 7.50
CA LEU A 100 7.25 -2.15 8.95
C LEU A 100 7.03 -3.58 9.43
N ASN A 101 6.62 -4.48 8.54
CA ASN A 101 6.28 -5.86 8.85
C ASN A 101 5.22 -6.00 9.97
N ARG A 102 4.21 -5.12 9.96
CA ARG A 102 3.10 -5.15 10.93
C ARG A 102 1.84 -4.56 10.31
N ILE A 103 0.68 -5.04 10.76
CA ILE A 103 -0.60 -4.42 10.39
C ILE A 103 -0.72 -3.10 11.17
N ILE A 104 -0.86 -1.98 10.46
CA ILE A 104 -1.02 -0.66 11.07
C ILE A 104 -2.50 -0.25 11.18
N HIS A 105 -2.75 0.78 11.98
CA HIS A 105 -4.07 1.41 12.10
C HIS A 105 -4.46 2.15 10.79
N ARG A 106 -5.54 2.93 10.83
CA ARG A 106 -6.08 3.69 9.68
C ARG A 106 -5.03 4.49 8.90
N ASN A 107 -4.02 5.08 9.57
CA ASN A 107 -2.97 5.87 8.92
C ASN A 107 -1.60 5.42 9.42
N LEU A 108 -0.61 5.41 8.53
CA LEU A 108 0.81 5.36 8.89
C LEU A 108 1.17 6.61 9.70
N SER A 109 1.87 6.42 10.84
CA SER A 109 2.25 7.55 11.69
C SER A 109 3.36 8.37 11.05
N GLU A 110 3.44 9.65 11.40
CA GLU A 110 4.52 10.54 10.93
C GLU A 110 5.89 10.02 11.35
N ASN A 111 6.04 9.60 12.61
CA ASN A 111 7.27 8.98 13.10
C ASN A 111 7.66 7.73 12.29
N ASP A 112 6.71 6.89 11.90
CA ASP A 112 7.00 5.75 11.03
C ASP A 112 7.47 6.20 9.64
N ILE A 113 6.88 7.28 9.09
CA ILE A 113 7.31 7.84 7.79
C ILE A 113 8.73 8.37 7.86
N ILE A 114 9.07 9.10 8.93
CA ILE A 114 10.42 9.65 9.16
C ILE A 114 11.41 8.49 9.29
N ASN A 115 11.15 7.54 10.19
CA ASN A 115 12.02 6.38 10.40
C ASN A 115 12.29 5.58 9.12
N ILE A 116 11.25 5.32 8.32
CA ILE A 116 11.41 4.63 7.03
C ILE A 116 12.24 5.45 6.06
N SER A 117 12.06 6.77 6.03
CA SER A 117 12.75 7.66 5.11
C SER A 117 14.25 7.77 5.45
N GLU A 118 14.57 7.88 6.74
CA GLU A 118 15.94 7.95 7.24
C GLU A 118 16.69 6.61 7.10
N ALA A 119 16.01 5.48 7.34
CA ALA A 119 16.60 4.15 7.32
C ALA A 119 16.15 3.30 6.11
N PHE A 120 16.02 3.93 4.95
CA PHE A 120 15.40 3.36 3.74
C PHE A 120 15.97 2.00 3.31
N LEU A 121 17.29 1.83 3.37
CA LEU A 121 17.97 0.57 3.04
C LEU A 121 17.74 -0.50 4.12
N THR A 122 17.79 -0.12 5.40
CA THR A 122 17.51 -1.03 6.52
C THR A 122 16.10 -1.60 6.44
N TYR A 123 15.15 -0.76 6.05
CA TYR A 123 13.75 -1.15 5.83
C TYR A 123 13.50 -1.89 4.50
N LYS A 124 14.54 -2.10 3.67
CA LYS A 124 14.45 -2.81 2.38
C LYS A 124 13.30 -2.30 1.52
N VAL A 125 13.16 -0.97 1.42
CA VAL A 125 11.97 -0.36 0.79
C VAL A 125 11.87 -0.74 -0.68
N LYS A 126 13.00 -0.85 -1.39
CA LYS A 126 13.03 -1.28 -2.80
C LYS A 126 12.50 -2.69 -2.96
N GLU A 127 13.05 -3.65 -2.24
CA GLU A 127 12.68 -5.06 -2.31
C GLU A 127 11.22 -5.28 -1.92
N ASN A 128 10.75 -4.58 -0.87
CA ASN A 128 9.34 -4.63 -0.47
C ASN A 128 8.42 -4.03 -1.54
N THR A 129 8.85 -2.97 -2.24
CA THR A 129 8.06 -2.35 -3.31
C THR A 129 8.01 -3.24 -4.55
N GLU A 130 9.14 -3.81 -4.98
CA GLU A 130 9.21 -4.76 -6.11
C GLU A 130 8.37 -6.01 -5.83
N ARG A 131 8.47 -6.55 -4.60
CA ARG A 131 7.63 -7.66 -4.13
C ARG A 131 6.15 -7.30 -4.21
N TYR A 132 5.78 -6.11 -3.72
CA TYR A 132 4.40 -5.69 -3.75
C TYR A 132 3.89 -5.49 -5.18
N ASN A 133 4.72 -4.97 -6.10
CA ASN A 133 4.38 -4.85 -7.52
C ASN A 133 4.09 -6.22 -8.16
N TYR A 134 4.86 -7.26 -7.83
CA TYR A 134 4.55 -8.63 -8.25
C TYR A 134 3.18 -9.09 -7.72
N ILE A 135 2.86 -8.85 -6.45
CA ILE A 135 1.56 -9.21 -5.86
C ILE A 135 0.41 -8.40 -6.49
N CYS A 136 0.62 -7.13 -6.81
CA CYS A 136 -0.39 -6.32 -7.50
C CYS A 136 -0.79 -6.90 -8.85
N LYS A 137 0.15 -7.53 -9.58
CA LYS A 137 -0.17 -8.24 -10.83
C LYS A 137 -1.15 -9.38 -10.59
N LYS A 138 -0.89 -10.23 -9.58
CA LYS A 138 -1.81 -11.33 -9.20
C LYS A 138 -3.18 -10.80 -8.79
N LEU A 139 -3.20 -9.79 -7.91
CA LEU A 139 -4.45 -9.21 -7.42
C LEU A 139 -5.27 -8.55 -8.53
N TYR A 140 -4.63 -7.88 -9.49
CA TYR A 140 -5.30 -7.32 -10.65
C TYR A 140 -6.01 -8.41 -11.47
N ASN A 141 -5.29 -9.49 -11.78
CA ASN A 141 -5.86 -10.62 -12.52
C ASN A 141 -7.04 -11.27 -11.77
N ILE A 142 -6.93 -11.43 -10.44
CA ILE A 142 -7.99 -12.02 -9.61
C ILE A 142 -9.21 -11.09 -9.56
N PHE A 143 -9.03 -9.80 -9.30
CA PHE A 143 -10.15 -8.86 -9.15
C PHE A 143 -10.83 -8.53 -10.47
N ASN A 144 -10.12 -8.59 -11.58
CA ASN A 144 -10.68 -8.41 -12.92
C ASN A 144 -11.31 -9.69 -13.48
N ASN A 145 -11.15 -10.84 -12.81
CA ASN A 145 -11.76 -12.10 -13.22
C ASN A 145 -13.29 -12.05 -12.99
N LYS A 146 -14.09 -12.44 -13.99
CA LYS A 146 -15.56 -12.42 -13.90
C LYS A 146 -16.14 -13.39 -12.88
N GLU A 147 -15.38 -14.41 -12.48
CA GLU A 147 -15.80 -15.44 -11.54
C GLU A 147 -15.55 -15.07 -10.07
N ILE A 148 -14.73 -14.04 -9.81
CA ILE A 148 -14.49 -13.60 -8.43
C ILE A 148 -15.78 -13.10 -7.80
N ASN A 149 -16.05 -13.52 -6.56
CA ASN A 149 -17.16 -12.96 -5.82
C ASN A 149 -16.93 -11.46 -5.58
N LYS A 150 -17.88 -10.61 -6.00
CA LYS A 150 -17.79 -9.15 -5.90
C LYS A 150 -17.47 -8.63 -4.50
N PHE A 151 -17.77 -9.40 -3.45
CA PHE A 151 -17.36 -9.07 -2.08
C PHE A 151 -15.85 -8.81 -1.97
N TRP A 152 -15.02 -9.61 -2.65
CA TRP A 152 -13.56 -9.50 -2.58
C TRP A 152 -13.02 -8.22 -3.23
N VAL A 153 -13.75 -7.68 -4.19
CA VAL A 153 -13.33 -6.50 -4.95
C VAL A 153 -13.71 -5.24 -4.17
N SER A 154 -12.90 -4.91 -3.16
CA SER A 154 -13.06 -3.70 -2.36
C SER A 154 -11.73 -3.20 -1.79
N LYS A 155 -11.65 -1.90 -1.49
CA LYS A 155 -10.44 -1.28 -0.89
C LYS A 155 -10.01 -1.91 0.44
N TYR A 156 -10.96 -2.44 1.22
CA TYR A 156 -10.65 -3.12 2.48
C TYR A 156 -10.00 -4.47 2.23
N ASN A 157 -10.51 -5.23 1.27
CA ASN A 157 -9.97 -6.56 0.94
C ASN A 157 -8.68 -6.45 0.14
N LEU A 158 -8.54 -5.41 -0.70
CA LEU A 158 -7.26 -4.99 -1.28
C LEU A 158 -6.20 -4.86 -0.19
N TYR A 159 -6.44 -4.07 0.86
CA TYR A 159 -5.47 -3.92 1.95
C TYR A 159 -5.08 -5.26 2.56
N SER A 160 -6.06 -6.09 2.93
CA SER A 160 -5.81 -7.34 3.64
C SER A 160 -5.06 -8.34 2.76
N LEU A 161 -5.48 -8.52 1.50
CA LEU A 161 -4.83 -9.44 0.57
C LEU A 161 -3.45 -8.94 0.13
N SER A 162 -3.29 -7.64 -0.09
CA SER A 162 -2.00 -7.02 -0.38
C SER A 162 -0.97 -7.31 0.69
N TYR A 163 -1.31 -7.05 1.97
CA TYR A 163 -0.41 -7.33 3.08
C TYR A 163 -0.14 -8.84 3.21
N PHE A 164 -1.20 -9.65 3.25
CA PHE A 164 -1.12 -11.08 3.48
C PHE A 164 -0.27 -11.81 2.44
N LEU A 165 -0.56 -11.63 1.14
CA LEU A 165 0.15 -12.32 0.05
C LEU A 165 1.60 -11.82 -0.09
N THR A 166 1.85 -10.55 0.24
CA THR A 166 3.22 -10.01 0.24
C THR A 166 4.10 -10.66 1.32
N LYS A 167 3.49 -11.08 2.44
CA LYS A 167 4.21 -11.65 3.59
C LYS A 167 4.34 -13.16 3.58
N ASN A 168 3.44 -13.85 2.88
CA ASN A 168 3.46 -15.30 2.74
C ASN A 168 4.02 -15.69 1.36
N ASN A 169 5.36 -15.64 1.23
CA ASN A 169 6.05 -15.91 -0.04
C ASN A 169 5.94 -17.38 -0.50
N ASP A 170 5.64 -18.30 0.41
CA ASP A 170 5.31 -19.70 0.12
C ASP A 170 4.09 -19.83 -0.81
N LEU A 171 3.17 -18.85 -0.75
CA LEU A 171 1.99 -18.77 -1.62
C LEU A 171 2.31 -18.27 -3.04
N ASP A 172 3.56 -17.95 -3.36
CA ASP A 172 3.95 -17.53 -4.71
C ASP A 172 3.73 -18.61 -5.76
N SER A 173 3.84 -19.87 -5.33
CA SER A 173 3.58 -21.04 -6.17
C SER A 173 2.11 -21.15 -6.60
N LEU A 174 1.17 -20.58 -5.84
CA LEU A 174 -0.24 -20.60 -6.20
C LEU A 174 -0.50 -19.70 -7.41
N SER A 175 -1.16 -20.26 -8.41
CA SER A 175 -1.70 -19.53 -9.55
C SER A 175 -2.83 -18.58 -9.12
N GLU A 176 -3.13 -17.59 -9.96
CA GLU A 176 -4.24 -16.67 -9.70
C GLU A 176 -5.60 -17.40 -9.61
N ASN A 177 -5.77 -18.49 -10.36
CA ASN A 177 -6.98 -19.31 -10.31
C ASN A 177 -7.11 -20.07 -8.99
N GLU A 178 -6.02 -20.65 -8.46
CA GLU A 178 -6.04 -21.34 -7.16
C GLU A 178 -6.38 -20.36 -6.03
N ILE A 179 -5.80 -19.16 -6.03
CA ILE A 179 -6.14 -18.11 -5.06
C ILE A 179 -7.62 -17.73 -5.19
N LEU A 180 -8.12 -17.53 -6.42
CA LEU A 180 -9.53 -17.22 -6.67
C LEU A 180 -10.46 -18.33 -6.14
N GLU A 181 -10.14 -19.60 -6.36
CA GLU A 181 -10.90 -20.75 -5.88
C GLU A 181 -10.95 -20.81 -4.36
N ILE A 182 -9.83 -20.58 -3.67
CA ILE A 182 -9.76 -20.51 -2.20
C ILE A 182 -10.67 -19.38 -1.69
N LEU A 183 -10.54 -18.18 -2.26
CA LEU A 183 -11.33 -17.01 -1.88
C LEU A 183 -12.83 -17.22 -2.12
N ASN A 184 -13.22 -17.76 -3.27
CA ASN A 184 -14.62 -18.04 -3.59
C ASN A 184 -15.18 -19.20 -2.76
N GLY A 185 -14.37 -20.23 -2.51
CA GLY A 185 -14.72 -21.37 -1.66
C GLY A 185 -15.04 -20.93 -0.23
N PHE A 186 -14.21 -20.06 0.34
CA PHE A 186 -14.46 -19.48 1.67
C PHE A 186 -15.82 -18.76 1.75
N ILE A 187 -16.13 -17.94 0.75
CA ILE A 187 -17.36 -17.14 0.68
C ILE A 187 -18.63 -17.99 0.57
N LYS A 188 -18.54 -19.21 0.02
CA LYS A 188 -19.68 -20.15 -0.06
C LYS A 188 -20.01 -20.79 1.29
N ASN A 189 -19.08 -20.78 2.25
CA ASN A 189 -19.32 -21.25 3.61
C ASN A 189 -19.79 -20.07 4.47
N GLU A 190 -21.12 -19.90 4.61
CA GLU A 190 -21.71 -18.75 5.31
C GLU A 190 -21.23 -18.65 6.77
N ASP A 191 -21.26 -19.74 7.52
CA ASP A 191 -20.84 -19.76 8.92
C ASP A 191 -19.39 -19.29 9.11
N SER A 192 -18.50 -19.71 8.22
CA SER A 192 -17.08 -19.34 8.28
C SER A 192 -16.79 -17.94 7.72
N SER A 193 -17.59 -17.46 6.76
CA SER A 193 -17.34 -16.19 6.07
C SER A 193 -18.06 -14.98 6.66
N ASN A 194 -19.12 -15.19 7.46
CA ASN A 194 -19.90 -14.11 8.07
C ASN A 194 -19.07 -13.18 8.95
N GLU A 195 -18.14 -13.72 9.74
CA GLU A 195 -17.25 -12.89 10.55
C GLU A 195 -16.38 -11.98 9.67
N TYR A 196 -15.77 -12.54 8.63
CA TYR A 196 -14.92 -11.76 7.72
C TYR A 196 -15.70 -10.66 7.00
N ARG A 197 -16.92 -10.96 6.52
CA ARG A 197 -17.81 -9.98 5.87
C ARG A 197 -18.13 -8.82 6.81
N ARG A 198 -18.53 -9.11 8.04
CA ARG A 198 -18.84 -8.12 9.06
C ARG A 198 -17.64 -7.22 9.35
N LEU A 199 -16.47 -7.83 9.53
CA LEU A 199 -15.21 -7.12 9.75
C LEU A 199 -14.86 -6.19 8.57
N ALA A 200 -15.06 -6.64 7.32
CA ALA A 200 -14.79 -5.82 6.14
C ALA A 200 -15.76 -4.65 5.97
N GLN A 201 -17.02 -4.78 6.41
CA GLN A 201 -18.09 -3.80 6.19
C GLN A 201 -18.24 -2.76 7.30
N GLU A 202 -18.23 -3.17 8.58
CA GLU A 202 -18.62 -2.28 9.70
C GLU A 202 -17.46 -1.39 10.18
N ARG A 203 -16.22 -1.91 10.15
CA ARG A 203 -15.03 -1.26 10.75
C ARG A 203 -13.75 -1.55 9.96
N GLY A 204 -13.84 -1.61 8.63
CA GLY A 204 -12.78 -2.16 7.76
C GLY A 204 -11.37 -1.54 7.90
N ASN A 205 -11.26 -0.33 8.48
CA ASN A 205 -9.98 0.35 8.71
C ASN A 205 -9.44 0.28 10.15
N ASP A 206 -10.17 -0.34 11.07
CA ASP A 206 -9.74 -0.46 12.47
C ASP A 206 -8.67 -1.55 12.61
N LEU A 207 -7.66 -1.30 13.45
CA LEU A 207 -6.51 -2.20 13.62
C LEU A 207 -6.93 -3.62 14.01
N SER A 208 -7.76 -3.76 15.05
CA SER A 208 -8.23 -5.06 15.53
C SER A 208 -8.97 -5.85 14.44
N THR A 209 -9.68 -5.14 13.57
CA THR A 209 -10.44 -5.70 12.46
C THR A 209 -9.51 -6.16 11.34
N ARG A 210 -8.47 -5.38 11.01
CA ARG A 210 -7.45 -5.77 10.03
C ARG A 210 -6.66 -7.00 10.48
N ILE A 211 -6.28 -7.05 11.76
CA ILE A 211 -5.60 -8.21 12.36
C ILE A 211 -6.45 -9.46 12.22
N LYS A 212 -7.72 -9.41 12.67
CA LYS A 212 -8.63 -10.56 12.55
C LYS A 212 -8.85 -11.01 11.11
N ARG A 213 -8.99 -10.08 10.16
CA ARG A 213 -9.08 -10.44 8.74
C ARG A 213 -7.82 -11.17 8.27
N ASN A 214 -6.64 -10.74 8.70
CA ASN A 214 -5.39 -11.44 8.37
C ASN A 214 -5.32 -12.84 9.00
N GLU A 215 -5.73 -13.00 10.25
CA GLU A 215 -5.81 -14.33 10.91
C GLU A 215 -6.76 -15.28 10.19
N ILE A 216 -7.87 -14.76 9.65
CA ILE A 216 -8.79 -15.56 8.83
C ILE A 216 -8.13 -15.91 7.50
N LEU A 217 -7.40 -14.98 6.87
CA LEU A 217 -6.64 -15.28 5.65
C LEU A 217 -5.60 -16.39 5.88
N GLU A 218 -4.87 -16.34 7.00
CA GLU A 218 -3.96 -17.44 7.39
C GLU A 218 -4.67 -18.79 7.47
N LYS A 219 -5.85 -18.84 8.10
CA LYS A 219 -6.62 -20.08 8.23
C LYS A 219 -7.09 -20.66 6.90
N ILE A 220 -7.48 -19.81 5.94
CA ILE A 220 -8.02 -20.29 4.65
C ILE A 220 -6.93 -20.70 3.66
N PHE A 221 -5.75 -20.08 3.72
CA PHE A 221 -4.62 -20.40 2.84
C PHE A 221 -3.69 -21.47 3.43
N ASN A 222 -3.63 -21.60 4.77
CA ASN A 222 -2.81 -22.58 5.49
C ASN A 222 -3.66 -23.49 6.41
N PRO A 223 -4.59 -24.30 5.86
CA PRO A 223 -5.44 -25.19 6.65
C PRO A 223 -4.63 -26.35 7.23
N GLY A 224 -4.01 -26.15 8.40
CA GLY A 224 -3.25 -27.19 9.09
C GLY A 224 -2.17 -26.72 10.06
N GLN A 225 -1.76 -25.45 9.99
CA GLN A 225 -0.71 -24.89 10.87
C GLN A 225 -1.24 -24.30 12.20
N ASN A 226 -2.56 -24.29 12.40
CA ASN A 226 -3.22 -23.85 13.63
C ASN A 226 -3.67 -25.04 14.49
N LYS A 227 -2.76 -25.98 14.77
CA LYS A 227 -2.95 -27.05 15.76
C LYS A 227 -1.90 -26.96 16.85
#